data_AF-A0AAW5EES7-F1
#
_entry.id   AF-A0AAW5EES7-F1
#
_cell.length_a   1.000
_cell.length_b   1.000
_cell.length_c   1.000
_cell.angle_alpha   90.00
_cell.angle_beta   90.00
_cell.angle_gamma   90.00
#
_symmetry.space_group_name_H-M   'P 1'
#
loop_
_entity.id
_entity.type
_entity.pdbx_description
1 polymer ?
#
loop_
_entity_poly.entity_id
_entity_poly.type
_entity_poly.pdbx_seq_one_letter_code
_entity_poly.pdbx_strand_id
1 'polypeptide(L)'
;TKLWESKLEYCENLLSNLHKFFKAKSLETMIEAKEKQLAFLLKQAKIIIESKIQKAELELQKLQNAFFQHENFFKKSKNLISIKKNGKIANLEELKSEDIITLSSQTLQKEAKIL
;
A
#
# COMPACT_ATOMS: atom_id res chain seq x y z
N THR A 1 -31.77 30.82 -67.44
CA THR A 1 -31.73 29.42 -66.97
C THR A 1 -30.31 28.97 -66.66
N LYS A 2 -29.38 28.91 -67.63
CA LYS A 2 -27.98 28.49 -67.41
C LYS A 2 -27.19 29.21 -66.29
N LEU A 3 -27.39 30.52 -66.10
CA LEU A 3 -26.71 31.28 -65.03
C LEU A 3 -27.15 30.83 -63.62
N TRP A 4 -28.43 30.46 -63.48
CA TRP A 4 -28.99 30.01 -62.20
C TRP A 4 -28.56 28.58 -61.88
N GLU A 5 -28.48 27.71 -62.89
CA GLU A 5 -27.92 26.36 -62.77
C GLU A 5 -26.46 26.40 -62.32
N SER A 6 -25.62 27.24 -62.94
CA SER A 6 -24.22 27.41 -62.54
C SER A 6 -24.06 27.97 -61.11
N LYS A 7 -24.93 28.89 -60.70
CA LYS A 7 -24.95 29.39 -59.30
C LYS A 7 -25.38 28.30 -58.32
N LEU A 8 -26.35 27.46 -58.69
CA LEU A 8 -26.81 26.36 -57.86
C LEU A 8 -25.69 25.33 -57.67
N GLU A 9 -25.03 24.93 -58.75
CA GLU A 9 -23.91 24.00 -58.74
C GLU A 9 -22.72 24.53 -57.92
N TYR A 10 -22.42 25.82 -58.02
CA TYR A 10 -21.41 26.46 -57.17
C TYR A 10 -21.77 26.37 -55.67
N CYS A 11 -23.03 26.66 -55.32
CA CYS A 11 -23.50 26.58 -53.94
C CYS A 11 -23.47 25.15 -53.39
N GLU A 12 -23.85 24.15 -54.20
CA GLU A 12 -23.79 22.73 -53.82
C GLU A 12 -22.35 22.27 -53.58
N ASN A 13 -21.43 22.68 -54.45
CA ASN A 13 -20.01 22.40 -54.29
C ASN A 13 -19.41 23.07 -53.04
N LEU A 14 -19.78 24.32 -52.77
CA LEU A 14 -19.37 25.04 -51.56
C LEU A 14 -19.89 24.34 -50.30
N LEU A 15 -21.17 23.95 -50.28
CA LEU A 15 -21.79 23.23 -49.18
C LEU A 15 -21.09 21.88 -48.92
N SER A 16 -20.79 21.13 -49.99
CA SER A 16 -20.07 19.85 -49.92
C SER A 16 -18.67 20.02 -49.32
N ASN A 17 -17.94 21.06 -49.74
CA ASN A 17 -16.61 21.36 -49.21
C ASN A 17 -16.66 21.77 -47.73
N LEU A 18 -17.60 22.65 -47.35
CA LEU A 18 -17.78 23.04 -45.95
C LEU A 18 -18.13 21.84 -45.06
N HIS A 19 -18.98 20.94 -45.56
CA HIS A 19 -19.32 19.71 -44.84
C HIS A 19 -18.11 18.78 -44.65
N LYS A 20 -17.24 18.66 -45.66
CA LYS A 20 -15.97 17.91 -45.56
C LYS A 20 -15.02 18.54 -44.55
N PHE A 21 -14.85 19.86 -44.57
CA PHE A 21 -14.02 20.59 -43.60
C PHE A 21 -14.55 20.45 -42.18
N PHE A 22 -15.86 20.52 -41.99
CA PHE A 22 -16.49 20.32 -40.70
C PHE A 22 -16.24 18.90 -40.16
N LYS A 23 -16.44 17.86 -40.99
CA LYS A 23 -16.14 16.47 -40.61
C LYS A 23 -14.67 16.27 -40.26
N ALA A 24 -13.74 16.79 -41.06
CA ALA A 24 -12.31 16.67 -40.80
C ALA A 24 -11.90 17.34 -39.47
N LYS A 25 -12.34 18.59 -39.25
CA LYS A 25 -12.07 19.31 -37.98
C LYS A 25 -12.74 18.64 -36.77
N SER A 26 -13.91 18.04 -36.94
CA SER A 26 -14.58 17.31 -35.85
C SER A 26 -13.81 16.05 -35.42
N LEU A 27 -13.11 15.40 -36.36
CA LEU A 27 -12.29 14.24 -36.07
C LEU A 27 -11.01 14.64 -35.33
N GLU A 28 -10.33 15.68 -35.82
CA GLU A 28 -9.11 16.21 -35.22
C GLU A 28 -9.35 16.66 -33.77
N THR A 29 -10.41 17.43 -33.53
CA THR A 29 -10.79 17.86 -32.17
C THR A 29 -11.17 16.69 -31.26
N MET A 30 -11.79 15.64 -31.79
CA MET A 30 -12.10 14.42 -31.02
C MET A 30 -10.82 13.64 -30.66
N ILE A 31 -9.86 13.55 -31.58
CA ILE A 31 -8.55 12.93 -31.34
C ILE A 31 -7.81 13.70 -30.26
N GLU A 32 -7.69 15.02 -30.37
CA GLU A 32 -7.04 15.85 -29.34
C GLU A 32 -7.67 15.69 -27.95
N ALA A 33 -9.00 15.63 -27.89
CA ALA A 33 -9.72 15.40 -26.63
C ALA A 33 -9.38 14.02 -26.03
N LYS A 34 -9.27 12.98 -26.87
CA LYS A 34 -8.88 11.63 -26.44
C LYS A 34 -7.42 11.57 -26.01
N GLU A 35 -6.52 12.24 -26.70
CA GLU A 35 -5.10 12.33 -26.31
C GLU A 35 -4.94 13.02 -24.95
N LYS A 36 -5.63 14.14 -24.72
CA LYS A 36 -5.66 14.82 -23.41
C LYS A 36 -6.21 13.90 -22.32
N GLN A 37 -7.28 13.17 -22.61
CA GLN A 37 -7.86 12.21 -21.67
C GLN A 37 -6.86 11.08 -21.34
N LEU A 38 -6.18 10.52 -22.34
CA LEU A 38 -5.17 9.47 -22.15
C LEU A 38 -3.98 9.98 -21.34
N ALA A 39 -3.46 11.17 -21.64
CA ALA A 39 -2.37 11.78 -20.88
C ALA A 39 -2.75 11.99 -19.41
N PHE A 40 -3.98 12.45 -19.15
CA PHE A 40 -4.51 12.60 -17.80
C PHE A 40 -4.65 11.26 -17.06
N LEU A 41 -5.21 10.23 -17.72
CA LEU A 41 -5.32 8.89 -17.16
C LEU A 41 -3.96 8.27 -16.87
N LEU A 42 -2.98 8.43 -17.77
CA LEU A 42 -1.62 7.96 -17.57
C LEU A 42 -0.96 8.61 -16.36
N LYS A 43 -1.13 9.93 -16.18
CA LYS A 43 -0.63 10.66 -15.02
C LYS A 43 -1.25 10.12 -13.72
N GLN A 44 -2.56 9.93 -13.70
CA GLN A 44 -3.24 9.36 -12.54
C GLN A 44 -2.78 7.93 -12.23
N ALA A 45 -2.65 7.08 -13.25
CA ALA A 45 -2.19 5.71 -13.09
C ALA A 45 -0.79 5.66 -12.46
N LYS A 46 0.14 6.52 -12.91
CA LYS A 46 1.48 6.63 -12.32
C LYS A 46 1.42 6.99 -10.83
N ILE A 47 0.63 7.99 -10.46
CA ILE A 47 0.47 8.42 -9.06
C ILE A 47 -0.13 7.29 -8.20
N ILE A 48 -1.13 6.59 -8.71
CA ILE A 48 -1.77 5.47 -7.99
C ILE A 48 -0.79 4.31 -7.80
N ILE A 49 -0.01 3.97 -8.83
CA ILE A 49 0.99 2.90 -8.74
C ILE A 49 2.08 3.28 -7.73
N GLU A 50 2.63 4.48 -7.84
CA GLU A 50 3.69 4.96 -6.95
C GLU A 50 3.23 4.99 -5.49
N SER A 51 2.04 5.54 -5.22
CA SER A 51 1.50 5.58 -3.85
C SER A 51 1.22 4.19 -3.28
N LYS A 52 0.76 3.23 -4.11
CA LYS A 52 0.56 1.84 -3.67
C LYS A 52 1.88 1.16 -3.32
N ILE A 53 2.92 1.37 -4.13
CA ILE A 53 4.26 0.82 -3.86
C ILE A 53 4.82 1.41 -2.56
N GLN A 54 4.81 2.73 -2.41
CA GLN A 54 5.30 3.41 -1.20
C GLN A 54 4.55 2.94 0.06
N LYS A 55 3.24 2.74 -0.03
CA LYS A 55 2.45 2.22 1.09
C LYS A 55 2.88 0.79 1.45
N ALA A 56 3.04 -0.08 0.47
CA ALA A 56 3.47 -1.45 0.69
C ALA A 56 4.88 -1.53 1.28
N GLU A 57 5.81 -0.68 0.82
CA GLU A 57 7.16 -0.57 1.38
C GLU A 57 7.13 -0.15 2.85
N LEU A 58 6.30 0.85 3.20
CA LEU A 58 6.17 1.30 4.59
C LEU A 58 5.57 0.20 5.49
N GLU A 59 4.58 -0.53 5.00
CA GLU A 59 3.98 -1.66 5.74
C GLU A 59 5.01 -2.78 5.95
N LEU A 60 5.80 -3.09 4.93
CA LEU A 60 6.88 -4.07 5.02
C LEU A 60 7.93 -3.66 6.04
N GLN A 61 8.39 -2.41 6.00
CA GLN A 61 9.36 -1.89 6.96
C GLN A 61 8.85 -1.96 8.40
N LYS A 62 7.56 -1.64 8.63
CA LYS A 62 6.94 -1.76 9.95
C LYS A 62 6.96 -3.21 10.44
N LEU A 63 6.59 -4.16 9.58
CA LEU A 63 6.60 -5.59 9.91
C LEU A 63 8.01 -6.09 10.22
N GLN A 64 8.99 -5.71 9.39
CA GLN A 64 10.40 -6.06 9.62
C GLN A 64 10.89 -5.50 10.95
N ASN A 65 10.63 -4.23 11.25
CA ASN A 65 11.04 -3.61 12.50
C ASN A 65 10.38 -4.28 13.71
N ALA A 66 9.09 -4.60 13.64
CA ALA A 66 8.39 -5.33 14.69
C ALA A 66 9.01 -6.73 14.90
N PHE A 67 9.31 -7.44 13.81
CA PHE A 67 10.00 -8.73 13.86
C PHE A 67 11.37 -8.62 14.53
N PHE A 68 12.21 -7.66 14.13
CA PHE A 68 13.53 -7.46 14.72
C PHE A 68 13.46 -7.06 16.19
N GLN A 69 12.51 -6.21 16.58
CA GLN A 69 12.29 -5.85 17.98
C GLN A 69 11.91 -7.08 18.81
N HIS A 70 10.99 -7.90 18.29
CA HIS A 70 10.58 -9.13 18.94
C HIS A 70 11.75 -10.12 19.06
N GLU A 71 12.50 -10.36 17.97
CA GLU A 71 13.66 -11.25 17.99
C GLU A 71 14.73 -10.76 18.98
N ASN A 72 15.01 -9.46 19.01
CA ASN A 72 15.94 -8.87 19.95
C ASN A 72 15.47 -9.01 21.40
N PHE A 73 14.17 -8.80 21.67
CA PHE A 73 13.59 -9.01 22.99
C PHE A 73 13.72 -10.48 23.42
N PHE A 74 13.40 -11.42 22.54
CA PHE A 74 13.54 -12.86 22.80
C PHE A 74 14.98 -13.25 23.11
N LYS A 75 15.95 -12.77 22.31
CA LYS A 75 17.38 -13.01 22.54
C LYS A 75 17.84 -12.44 23.89
N LYS A 76 17.48 -11.20 24.20
CA LYS A 76 17.86 -10.54 25.47
C LYS A 76 17.20 -11.18 26.69
N SER A 77 15.95 -11.62 26.56
CA SER A 77 15.20 -12.22 27.67
C SER A 77 15.42 -13.73 27.82
N LYS A 78 16.19 -14.39 26.93
CA LYS A 78 16.42 -15.85 26.94
C LYS A 78 16.95 -16.36 28.28
N ASN A 79 17.79 -15.56 28.93
CA ASN A 79 18.43 -15.91 30.21
C ASN A 79 17.67 -15.36 31.43
N LEU A 80 16.53 -14.68 31.22
CA LEU A 80 15.68 -14.26 32.33
C LEU A 80 14.85 -15.44 32.81
N ILE A 81 14.71 -15.54 34.13
CA ILE A 81 13.97 -16.60 34.79
C ILE A 81 12.86 -15.97 35.61
N SER A 82 11.63 -16.44 35.41
CA SER A 82 10.50 -16.16 36.28
C SER A 82 10.53 -17.11 37.46
N ILE A 83 10.34 -16.57 38.66
CA ILE A 83 10.18 -17.36 39.88
C ILE A 83 8.68 -17.49 40.17
N LYS A 84 8.24 -18.72 40.42
CA LYS A 84 6.88 -19.00 40.90
C LYS A 84 6.93 -19.76 42.22
N LYS A 85 6.01 -19.42 43.12
CA LYS A 85 5.74 -20.14 44.35
C LYS A 85 4.25 -20.48 44.38
N ASN A 86 3.90 -21.74 44.60
CA ASN A 86 2.50 -22.21 44.60
C ASN A 86 1.71 -21.80 43.34
N GLY A 87 2.35 -21.86 42.17
CA GLY A 87 1.74 -21.51 40.88
C GLY A 87 1.60 -20.01 40.57
N LYS A 88 1.92 -19.11 41.51
CA LYS A 88 1.89 -17.66 41.32
C LYS A 88 3.30 -17.11 41.14
N ILE A 89 3.44 -16.05 40.34
CA ILE A 89 4.71 -15.32 40.22
C ILE A 89 5.03 -14.72 41.59
N ALA A 90 6.26 -14.92 42.04
CA ALA A 90 6.74 -14.44 43.34
C ALA A 90 7.98 -13.56 43.13
N ASN A 91 8.07 -12.48 43.90
CA ASN A 91 9.27 -11.65 43.93
C ASN A 91 10.32 -12.26 44.85
N LEU A 92 11.60 -11.96 44.60
CA LEU A 92 12.71 -12.50 45.41
C LEU A 92 12.56 -12.15 46.90
N GLU A 93 12.05 -10.96 47.21
CA GLU A 93 11.80 -10.44 48.56
C GLU A 93 10.74 -11.23 49.34
N GLU A 94 9.85 -11.94 48.65
CA GLU A 94 8.75 -12.71 49.24
C GLU A 94 9.15 -14.15 49.59
N LEU A 95 10.35 -14.57 49.15
CA LEU A 95 10.85 -15.92 49.29
C LEU A 95 11.59 -16.10 50.62
N LYS A 96 11.41 -17.25 51.24
CA LYS A 96 12.00 -17.64 52.52
C LYS A 96 12.84 -18.91 52.35
N SER A 97 13.78 -19.11 53.29
CA SER A 97 14.49 -20.39 53.42
C SER A 97 13.49 -21.54 53.52
N GLU A 98 13.85 -22.67 52.92
CA GLU A 98 13.07 -23.90 52.78
C GLU A 98 11.91 -23.85 51.77
N ASP A 99 11.62 -22.69 51.15
CA ASP A 99 10.59 -22.60 50.12
C ASP A 99 10.96 -23.43 48.88
N ILE A 100 9.95 -24.15 48.35
CA ILE A 100 10.03 -24.80 47.05
C ILE A 100 9.46 -23.83 46.00
N ILE A 101 10.27 -23.52 45.00
CA ILE A 101 9.94 -22.60 43.92
C ILE A 101 10.11 -23.28 42.56
N THR A 102 9.33 -22.82 41.59
CA THR A 102 9.50 -23.18 40.19
C THR A 102 10.20 -22.05 39.45
N LEU A 103 11.37 -22.35 38.91
CA LEU A 103 12.13 -21.49 38.01
C LEU A 103 11.70 -21.77 36.56
N SER A 104 11.17 -20.77 35.89
CA SER A 104 10.71 -20.87 34.50
C SER A 104 11.53 -19.97 33.60
N SER A 105 12.21 -20.57 32.61
CA SER A 105 12.74 -19.87 31.44
C SER A 105 11.70 -19.86 30.32
N GLN A 106 12.04 -19.32 29.15
CA GLN A 106 11.16 -19.32 27.99
C GLN A 106 10.74 -20.73 27.51
N THR A 107 11.59 -21.75 27.71
CA THR A 107 11.38 -23.10 27.15
C THR A 107 11.52 -24.24 28.16
N LEU A 108 11.93 -23.94 29.39
CA LEU A 108 12.24 -24.95 30.40
C LEU A 108 11.74 -24.49 31.77
N GLN A 109 11.23 -25.44 32.54
CA GLN A 109 10.89 -25.24 33.94
C GLN A 109 11.69 -26.22 34.80
N LYS A 110 12.12 -25.76 35.97
CA LYS A 110 12.78 -26.57 36.99
C LYS A 110 12.27 -26.18 38.36
N GLU A 111 12.23 -27.13 39.28
CA GLU A 111 11.98 -26.86 40.69
C GLU A 111 13.31 -26.69 41.43
N ALA A 112 13.31 -25.79 42.41
CA ALA A 112 14.43 -25.52 43.29
C ALA A 112 13.93 -25.28 44.71
N LYS A 113 14.77 -25.60 45.69
CA LYS A 113 14.53 -25.31 47.11
C LYS A 113 15.49 -24.22 47.57
N ILE A 114 14.98 -23.23 48.29
CA ILE A 114 15.79 -22.14 48.85
C ILE A 114 16.45 -22.64 50.13
N LEU A 115 17.76 -22.39 50.25
CA LEU A 115 18.57 -22.70 51.43
C LEU A 115 18.41 -21.62 52.49
#